data_AF-A0AAD3X1W4-F1
#
_entry.id   AF-A0AAD3X1W4-F1
#
_cell.length_a   1.000
_cell.length_b   1.000
_cell.length_c   1.000
_cell.angle_alpha   90.00
_cell.angle_beta   90.00
_cell.angle_gamma   90.00
#
_symmetry.space_group_name_H-M   'P 1'
#
loop_
_entity.id
_entity.type
_entity.pdbx_description
1 polymer ?
#
loop_
_entity_poly.entity_id
_entity_poly.type
_entity_poly.pdbx_seq_one_letter_code
_entity_poly.pdbx_strand_id
1 'polypeptide(L)' 'MPTLSTRSRALRARLAQATRQNTDPAALAAVRQEFYASTVVDHLSSKLAEAPVLTRAQYDELHAVIRRHQLTGGHR' A
#
# COMPACT_ATOMS: atom_id res chain seq x y z
N MET A 1 13.64 10.57 0.31
CA MET A 1 12.36 10.64 -0.43
C MET A 1 11.93 9.21 -0.71
N PRO A 2 10.78 8.71 -0.21
CA PRO A 2 10.35 7.35 -0.50
C PRO A 2 10.16 7.20 -2.02
N THR A 3 10.81 6.21 -2.61
CA THR A 3 10.70 5.92 -4.04
C THR A 3 9.35 5.26 -4.29
N LEU A 4 8.43 6.00 -4.92
CA LEU A 4 7.14 5.44 -5.32
C LEU A 4 7.33 4.27 -6.29
N SER A 5 6.59 3.18 -6.09
CA SER A 5 6.59 2.07 -7.03
C SER A 5 6.09 2.50 -8.41
N THR A 6 6.39 1.70 -9.43
CA THR A 6 5.90 1.94 -10.79
C THR A 6 4.37 2.05 -10.83
N ARG A 7 3.65 1.27 -10.01
CA ARG A 7 2.19 1.32 -9.87
C ARG A 7 1.72 2.66 -9.30
N SER A 8 2.31 3.10 -8.19
CA SER A 8 1.96 4.40 -7.58
C SER A 8 2.30 5.58 -8.47
N ARG A 9 3.40 5.51 -9.23
CA ARG A 9 3.74 6.52 -10.24
C ARG A 9 2.70 6.60 -11.36
N ALA A 10 2.25 5.46 -11.87
CA ALA A 10 1.19 5.42 -12.89
C ALA A 10 -0.14 5.99 -12.37
N LEU A 11 -0.53 5.63 -11.13
CA LEU A 11 -1.74 6.18 -10.49
C LEU A 11 -1.64 7.68 -10.25
N ARG A 12 -0.47 8.19 -9.86
CA ARG A 12 -0.22 9.64 -9.75
C ARG A 12 -0.38 10.37 -11.08
N ALA A 13 0.14 9.80 -12.17
CA ALA A 13 -0.02 10.36 -13.51
C ALA A 13 -1.51 10.38 -13.93
N ARG A 14 -2.23 9.27 -13.67
CA ARG A 14 -3.66 9.15 -13.93
C ARG A 14 -4.49 10.15 -13.13
N LEU A 15 -4.16 10.37 -11.86
CA LEU A 15 -4.78 11.39 -11.01
C LEU A 15 -4.57 12.80 -11.58
N ALA A 16 -3.33 13.13 -11.97
CA ALA A 16 -3.00 14.43 -12.54
C ALA A 16 -3.75 14.68 -13.86
N GLN A 17 -3.87 13.65 -14.69
CA GLN A 17 -4.65 13.71 -15.93
C GLN A 17 -6.15 13.88 -15.65
N ALA A 18 -6.73 13.07 -14.76
CA ALA A 18 -8.14 13.16 -14.41
C ALA A 18 -8.53 14.53 -13.83
N THR A 19 -7.62 15.13 -13.04
CA THR A 19 -7.80 16.48 -12.48
C THR A 19 -7.79 17.54 -13.57
N ARG A 20 -6.90 17.43 -14.58
CA ARG A 20 -6.81 18.37 -15.71
C ARG A 20 -8.00 18.26 -16.67
N GLN A 21 -8.55 17.06 -16.83
CA GLN A 21 -9.66 16.78 -17.75
C GLN A 21 -11.04 17.13 -17.16
N ASN A 22 -11.10 17.72 -15.96
CA ASN A 22 -12.35 18.03 -15.26
C ASN A 22 -13.29 16.81 -15.17
N THR A 23 -12.69 15.65 -14.90
CA THR A 23 -13.39 14.37 -14.82
C THR A 23 -14.42 14.40 -13.69
N ASP A 24 -15.52 13.68 -13.87
CA ASP A 24 -16.56 13.46 -12.86
C ASP A 24 -15.97 13.27 -11.44
N PRO A 25 -16.45 14.03 -10.42
CA PRO A 25 -15.95 13.94 -9.05
C PRO A 25 -15.92 12.53 -8.47
N ALA A 26 -16.87 11.66 -8.81
CA ALA A 26 -16.91 10.28 -8.31
C ALA A 26 -15.76 9.44 -8.90
N ALA A 27 -15.50 9.58 -10.20
CA ALA A 27 -14.36 8.93 -10.86
C ALA A 27 -13.01 9.44 -10.30
N LEU A 28 -12.90 10.73 -10.00
CA LEU A 28 -11.70 11.29 -9.37
C LEU A 28 -11.50 10.75 -7.94
N ALA A 29 -12.57 10.58 -7.17
CA ALA A 29 -12.52 10.00 -5.83
C ALA A 29 -12.02 8.55 -5.84
N ALA A 30 -12.47 7.74 -6.81
CA ALA A 30 -11.99 6.37 -6.98
C ALA A 30 -10.48 6.31 -7.27
N VAL A 31 -9.99 7.13 -8.22
CA VAL A 31 -8.55 7.19 -8.55
C VAL A 31 -7.72 7.68 -7.36
N ARG A 32 -8.26 8.60 -6.54
CA ARG A 32 -7.61 9.03 -5.28
C ARG A 32 -7.49 7.88 -4.29
N GLN A 33 -8.57 7.15 -4.05
CA GLN A 33 -8.56 6.01 -3.14
C GLN A 33 -7.55 4.93 -3.59
N GLU A 34 -7.53 4.60 -4.88
CA GLU A 34 -6.55 3.67 -5.44
C GLU A 34 -5.10 4.15 -5.26
N PHE A 35 -4.84 5.44 -5.50
CA PHE A 35 -3.53 6.03 -5.28
C PHE A 35 -3.10 5.95 -3.81
N TYR A 36 -3.98 6.33 -2.88
CA TYR A 36 -3.67 6.27 -1.45
C TYR A 36 -3.36 4.85 -0.99
N ALA A 37 -4.20 3.87 -1.36
CA ALA A 37 -3.95 2.47 -1.05
C ALA A 37 -2.58 2.00 -1.58
N SER A 38 -2.25 2.36 -2.83
CA SER A 38 -0.95 2.02 -3.43
C SER A 38 0.22 2.69 -2.69
N THR A 39 0.09 3.96 -2.29
CA THR A 39 1.16 4.65 -1.54
C THR A 39 1.38 4.10 -0.14
N VAL A 40 0.33 3.64 0.53
CA VAL A 40 0.45 2.97 1.84
C VAL A 40 1.23 1.67 1.69
N VAL A 41 0.93 0.87 0.66
CA VAL A 41 1.66 -0.37 0.37
C VAL A 41 3.14 -0.09 0.07
N ASP A 42 3.45 0.93 -0.72
CA ASP A 42 4.83 1.33 -0.99
C ASP A 42 5.56 1.76 0.28
N HIS A 43 4.88 2.54 1.14
CA HIS A 43 5.46 2.99 2.40
C HIS A 43 5.76 1.83 3.34
N LEU A 44 4.81 0.90 3.48
CA LEU A 44 4.99 -0.32 4.28
C LEU A 44 6.14 -1.17 3.72
N SER A 45 6.20 -1.35 2.39
CA SER A 45 7.29 -2.08 1.73
C SER A 45 8.66 -1.46 1.99
N SER A 46 8.75 -0.13 1.89
CA SER A 46 9.99 0.61 2.19
C SER A 46 10.40 0.44 3.64
N LYS A 47 9.45 0.51 4.58
CA LYS A 47 9.74 0.37 6.01
C LYS A 47 10.14 -1.04 6.38
N LEU A 48 9.54 -2.05 5.75
CA LEU A 48 9.94 -3.45 5.91
C LEU A 48 11.33 -3.73 5.32
N ALA A 49 11.70 -3.08 4.21
CA ALA A 49 13.04 -3.20 3.64
C ALA A 49 14.13 -2.57 4.54
N GLU A 50 13.79 -1.53 5.30
CA GLU A 50 14.67 -0.89 6.29
C GLU A 50 14.66 -1.61 7.66
N ALA A 51 13.72 -2.51 7.89
CA ALA A 51 13.55 -3.14 9.19
C ALA A 51 14.69 -4.15 9.47
N PRO A 52 15.19 -4.21 10.72
CA PRO A 52 16.14 -5.25 11.10
C PRO A 52 15.51 -6.64 10.97
N VAL A 53 16.34 -7.64 10.69
CA VAL A 53 15.90 -9.04 10.63
C VAL A 53 15.35 -9.43 12.00
N LEU A 54 14.14 -9.98 12.00
CA LEU A 54 13.51 -10.48 13.23
C LEU A 54 14.33 -11.62 13.81
N THR A 55 14.49 -11.61 15.14
CA THR A 55 14.99 -12.80 15.84
C THR A 55 13.95 -13.92 15.75
N ARG A 56 14.39 -15.17 15.97
CA ARG A 56 13.48 -16.32 15.92
C ARG A 56 12.29 -16.18 16.89
N ALA A 57 12.54 -15.70 18.11
CA ALA A 57 11.50 -15.49 19.11
C ALA A 57 10.45 -14.45 18.65
N GLN A 58 10.90 -13.33 18.09
CA GLN A 58 10.01 -12.29 17.56
C GLN A 58 9.19 -12.79 16.36
N TYR A 59 9.77 -13.62 15.51
CA TYR A 59 9.05 -14.27 14.41
C TYR A 59 7.94 -15.20 14.92
N ASP A 60 8.25 -16.02 15.93
CA ASP A 60 7.29 -16.97 16.50
C ASP A 60 6.12 -16.23 17.20
N GLU A 61 6.40 -15.14 17.91
CA GLU A 61 5.38 -14.25 18.48
C GLU A 61 4.49 -13.60 17.40
N LEU A 62 5.10 -13.06 16.35
CA LEU A 62 4.36 -12.48 15.22
C LEU A 62 3.43 -13.52 14.58
N HIS A 63 3.92 -14.74 14.35
CA HIS A 63 3.12 -15.85 13.82
C HIS A 63 2.01 -16.30 14.76
N ALA A 64 2.21 -16.24 16.07
CA ALA A 64 1.16 -16.52 17.05
C ALA A 64 0.03 -15.48 16.97
N VAL A 65 0.37 -14.19 16.85
CA VAL A 65 -0.59 -13.10 16.68
C VAL A 65 -1.38 -13.25 15.37
N ILE A 66 -0.70 -13.48 14.25
CA ILE A 66 -1.34 -13.65 12.93
C ILE A 66 -2.35 -14.81 12.96
N ARG A 67 -1.96 -15.95 13.54
CA ARG A 67 -2.86 -17.12 13.70
C ARG A 67 -4.04 -16.82 14.60
N ARG A 68 -3.80 -16.19 15.76
CA ARG A 68 -4.85 -15.83 16.72
C ARG A 68 -5.92 -14.93 16.12
N HIS A 69 -5.51 -13.98 15.28
CA HIS A 69 -6.42 -13.01 14.68
C HIS A 69 -6.96 -13.41 13.31
N GLN A 70 -6.69 -14.65 12.85
CA GLN A 70 -7.09 -15.13 11.53
C GLN A 70 -6.77 -14.12 10.41
N LEU A 71 -5.60 -13.48 10.50
CA LEU A 71 -5.12 -12.58 9.47
C LEU A 71 -4.60 -13.42 8.28
N THR A 72 -5.47 -14.25 7.72
CA THR A 72 -5.25 -14.86 6.42
C THR A 72 -5.45 -13.77 5.40
N GLY A 73 -4.42 -13.48 4.58
CA GLY A 73 -4.53 -12.61 3.42
C GLY A 73 -5.57 -13.19 2.45
N GLY A 74 -6.83 -12.90 2.71
CA GLY A 74 -7.96 -13.37 1.93
C GLY A 74 -8.01 -12.61 0.62
N HIS A 75 -7.34 -13.16 -0.40
CA HIS A 75 -7.78 -12.97 -1.76
C HIS A 75 -9.11 -13.71 -1.93
N ARG A 76 -10.20 -12.94 -2.00
CA ARG A 76 -11.42 -13.26 -2.74
C ARG A 76 -11.77 -12.06 -3.59
#